data_AF-D4CYS7-F1
#
_entry.id   AF-D4CYS7-F1
#
_cell.length_a   1.000
_cell.length_b   1.000
_cell.length_c   1.000
_cell.angle_alpha   90.00
_cell.angle_beta   90.00
_cell.angle_gamma   90.00
#
_symmetry.space_group_name_H-M   'P 1'
#
loop_
_entity.id
_entity.type
_entity.pdbx_description
1 polymer ?
#
loop_
_entity_poly.entity_id
_entity_poly.type
_entity_poly.pdbx_seq_one_letter_code
_entity_poly.pdbx_strand_id
1 'polypeptide(L)'
;MIYKLNLLGFLLIVVSFFLGIKLPDWDFKLRLRHRSILTHSPFVTIIFIALYETDTSYFFKYFIVGFSSAIAIHILFDLFPRKWHGGALLKIPFNGITCSKETTKLFFIATSLISVFLALFYMTDIKEYFFVLFFSFLIFIKKRKYENATIKPAIIFTFLYLVLGVLKFEILFKLLKGIF
;
A
#
# COMPACT_ATOMS: atom_id res chain seq x y z
N MET A 1 -7.11 -24.18 -10.35
CA MET A 1 -8.23 -23.54 -11.07
C MET A 1 -7.83 -22.10 -11.39
N ILE A 2 -7.81 -21.71 -12.68
CA ILE A 2 -7.42 -20.35 -13.11
C ILE A 2 -8.69 -19.51 -13.11
N TYR A 3 -8.86 -18.68 -12.09
CA TYR A 3 -10.10 -17.94 -11.87
C TYR A 3 -10.12 -16.67 -12.71
N LYS A 4 -11.15 -16.53 -13.56
CA LYS A 4 -11.35 -15.34 -14.38
C LYS A 4 -11.61 -14.14 -13.48
N LEU A 5 -10.73 -13.14 -13.58
CA LEU A 5 -10.96 -11.80 -13.06
C LEU A 5 -12.32 -11.29 -13.56
N ASN A 6 -13.24 -11.01 -12.64
CA ASN A 6 -14.57 -10.50 -12.95
C ASN A 6 -14.74 -9.07 -12.45
N LEU A 7 -15.81 -8.41 -12.88
CA LEU A 7 -16.12 -7.02 -12.51
C LEU A 7 -16.16 -6.81 -10.98
N LEU A 8 -16.65 -7.81 -10.25
CA LEU A 8 -16.71 -7.78 -8.78
C LEU A 8 -15.30 -7.70 -8.18
N GLY A 9 -14.35 -8.49 -8.65
CA GLY A 9 -12.98 -8.45 -8.17
C GLY A 9 -12.32 -7.08 -8.34
N PHE A 10 -12.52 -6.44 -9.50
CA PHE A 10 -12.05 -5.07 -9.72
C PHE A 10 -12.74 -4.07 -8.79
N LEU A 11 -14.06 -4.17 -8.61
CA LEU A 11 -14.80 -3.31 -7.70
C LEU A 11 -14.30 -3.44 -6.26
N LEU A 12 -14.01 -4.66 -5.81
CA LEU A 12 -13.45 -4.93 -4.49
C LEU A 12 -12.06 -4.32 -4.32
N ILE A 13 -11.18 -4.43 -5.33
CA ILE A 13 -9.88 -3.74 -5.33
C ILE A 13 -10.09 -2.23 -5.19
N VAL A 14 -11.02 -1.63 -5.94
CA VAL A 14 -11.27 -0.17 -5.86
C VAL A 14 -11.74 0.24 -4.47
N VAL A 15 -12.73 -0.45 -3.91
CA VAL A 15 -13.27 -0.16 -2.58
C VAL A 15 -12.17 -0.30 -1.53
N SER A 16 -11.44 -1.42 -1.53
CA SER A 16 -10.38 -1.67 -0.56
C SER A 16 -9.22 -0.69 -0.71
N PHE A 17 -8.89 -0.28 -1.92
CA PHE A 17 -7.88 0.75 -2.19
C PHE A 17 -8.27 2.09 -1.56
N PHE A 18 -9.51 2.56 -1.75
CA PHE A 18 -9.96 3.81 -1.12
C PHE A 18 -10.00 3.73 0.40
N LEU A 19 -10.33 2.57 0.96
CA LEU A 19 -10.28 2.33 2.41
C LEU A 19 -8.82 2.36 2.91
N GLY A 20 -7.90 1.68 2.21
CA GLY A 20 -6.49 1.65 2.55
C GLY A 20 -5.83 3.03 2.49
N ILE A 21 -6.16 3.86 1.50
CA ILE A 21 -5.61 5.23 1.39
C ILE A 21 -6.04 6.10 2.57
N LYS A 22 -7.24 5.85 3.11
CA LYS A 22 -7.81 6.66 4.20
C LYS A 22 -7.52 6.12 5.59
N LEU A 23 -7.22 4.81 5.74
CA LEU A 23 -7.02 4.21 7.06
C LEU A 23 -5.95 4.94 7.90
N PRO A 24 -4.77 5.32 7.37
CA PRO A 24 -3.78 6.02 8.17
C PRO A 24 -4.34 7.29 8.82
N ASP A 25 -5.12 8.08 8.07
CA ASP A 25 -5.81 9.30 8.53
C ASP A 25 -7.03 9.04 9.46
N TRP A 26 -7.43 7.78 9.64
CA TRP A 26 -8.48 7.44 10.62
C TRP A 26 -7.96 7.48 12.05
N ASP A 27 -6.66 7.66 12.26
CA ASP A 27 -6.10 7.93 13.58
C ASP A 27 -6.88 9.05 14.31
N PHE A 28 -7.22 10.15 13.63
CA PHE A 28 -8.05 11.22 14.18
C PHE A 28 -9.45 10.75 14.58
N LYS A 29 -10.08 9.89 13.77
CA LYS A 29 -11.42 9.36 14.04
C LYS A 29 -11.43 8.36 15.19
N LEU A 30 -10.35 7.59 15.32
CA LEU A 30 -10.14 6.59 16.36
C LEU A 30 -9.56 7.21 17.65
N ARG A 31 -9.45 8.54 17.72
CA ARG A 31 -8.84 9.28 18.85
C ARG A 31 -7.42 8.82 19.16
N LEU A 32 -6.70 8.35 18.14
CA LEU A 32 -5.28 8.04 18.19
C LEU A 32 -4.48 9.30 17.85
N ARG A 33 -3.23 9.35 18.29
CA ARG A 33 -2.31 10.40 17.87
C ARG A 33 -1.95 10.21 16.40
N HIS A 34 -1.81 11.31 15.67
CA HIS A 34 -1.48 11.28 14.24
C HIS A 34 -0.22 10.43 13.99
N ARG A 35 -0.25 9.59 12.96
CA ARG A 35 0.79 8.60 12.63
C ARG A 35 0.91 7.50 13.66
N SER A 36 -0.23 6.94 14.05
CA SER A 36 -0.29 5.78 14.94
C SER A 36 0.26 4.52 14.26
N ILE A 37 1.07 3.75 14.97
CA ILE A 37 1.58 2.46 14.50
C ILE A 37 0.45 1.48 14.11
N LEU A 38 -0.74 1.60 14.70
CA LEU A 38 -1.87 0.71 14.38
C LEU A 38 -2.47 1.00 12.99
N THR A 39 -2.52 2.27 12.58
CA THR A 39 -3.10 2.69 11.29
C THR A 39 -2.04 2.82 10.20
N HIS A 40 -0.77 2.94 10.57
CA HIS A 40 0.38 3.09 9.67
C HIS A 40 1.22 1.81 9.53
N SER A 41 0.73 0.67 10.01
CA SER A 41 1.34 -0.65 9.80
C SER A 41 0.54 -1.48 8.81
N PRO A 42 1.10 -2.60 8.31
CA PRO A 42 0.34 -3.63 7.58
C PRO A 42 -0.64 -4.43 8.46
N PHE A 43 -0.87 -4.04 9.73
CA PHE A 43 -1.65 -4.82 10.69
C PHE A 43 -3.05 -5.20 10.19
N VAL A 44 -3.78 -4.24 9.62
CA VAL A 44 -5.12 -4.50 9.06
C VAL A 44 -5.05 -5.41 7.84
N THR A 45 -4.02 -5.28 7.00
CA THR A 45 -3.76 -6.23 5.90
C THR A 45 -3.53 -7.64 6.43
N ILE A 46 -2.78 -7.79 7.53
CA ILE A 46 -2.51 -9.09 8.17
C ILE A 46 -3.81 -9.72 8.69
N ILE A 47 -4.74 -8.93 9.22
CA ILE A 47 -6.07 -9.43 9.61
C ILE A 47 -6.81 -9.99 8.39
N PHE A 48 -6.82 -9.28 7.26
CA PHE A 48 -7.45 -9.78 6.04
C PHE A 48 -6.77 -11.04 5.49
N ILE A 49 -5.45 -11.15 5.65
CA ILE A 49 -4.71 -12.37 5.31
C ILE A 49 -5.15 -13.53 6.21
N ALA A 50 -5.19 -13.33 7.53
CA ALA A 50 -5.68 -14.37 8.45
C ALA A 50 -7.09 -14.84 8.08
N LEU A 51 -7.99 -13.92 7.72
CA LEU A 51 -9.33 -14.26 7.25
C LEU A 51 -9.32 -15.03 5.92
N TYR A 52 -8.48 -14.62 4.98
CA TYR A 52 -8.29 -15.33 3.71
C TYR A 52 -7.77 -16.76 3.90
N GLU A 53 -6.88 -16.99 4.87
CA GLU A 53 -6.37 -18.34 5.17
C GLU A 53 -7.43 -19.22 5.87
N THR A 54 -8.37 -18.63 6.63
CA THR A 54 -9.48 -19.38 7.24
C THR A 54 -10.58 -19.76 6.25
N ASP A 55 -10.88 -18.87 5.33
CA ASP A 55 -11.87 -19.04 4.29
C ASP A 55 -11.26 -18.43 3.04
N THR A 56 -10.76 -19.29 2.13
CA THR A 56 -10.02 -18.94 0.88
C THR A 56 -10.88 -18.19 -0.15
N SER A 57 -11.80 -17.39 0.34
CA SER A 57 -12.66 -16.46 -0.37
C SER A 57 -11.85 -15.44 -1.15
N TYR A 58 -12.11 -15.41 -2.46
CA TYR A 58 -11.57 -14.40 -3.39
C TYR A 58 -11.85 -12.97 -2.94
N PHE A 59 -12.89 -12.76 -2.13
CA PHE A 59 -13.20 -11.46 -1.55
C PHE A 59 -11.98 -10.88 -0.80
N PHE A 60 -11.40 -11.64 0.13
CA PHE A 60 -10.28 -11.16 0.94
C PHE A 60 -9.03 -10.98 0.08
N LYS A 61 -8.80 -11.84 -0.91
CA LYS A 61 -7.68 -11.68 -1.86
C LYS A 61 -7.72 -10.33 -2.57
N TYR A 62 -8.85 -9.97 -3.19
CA TYR A 62 -9.01 -8.69 -3.86
C TYR A 62 -8.95 -7.51 -2.88
N PHE A 63 -9.44 -7.71 -1.65
CA PHE A 63 -9.34 -6.72 -0.60
C PHE A 63 -7.87 -6.46 -0.23
N ILE A 64 -7.08 -7.50 0.02
CA ILE A 64 -5.64 -7.43 0.33
C ILE A 64 -4.88 -6.70 -0.79
N VAL A 65 -5.13 -7.05 -2.05
CA VAL A 65 -4.48 -6.44 -3.21
C VAL A 65 -4.67 -4.93 -3.25
N GLY A 66 -5.91 -4.44 -3.19
CA GLY A 66 -6.19 -3.01 -3.24
C GLY A 66 -5.76 -2.28 -1.97
N PHE A 67 -6.08 -2.85 -0.80
CA PHE A 67 -5.80 -2.25 0.51
C PHE A 67 -4.31 -2.10 0.76
N SER A 68 -3.53 -3.17 0.55
CA SER A 68 -2.09 -3.17 0.78
C SER A 68 -1.36 -2.23 -0.19
N SER A 69 -1.77 -2.17 -1.46
CA SER A 69 -1.24 -1.22 -2.43
C SER A 69 -1.45 0.23 -1.98
N ALA A 70 -2.65 0.52 -1.49
CA ALA A 70 -3.02 1.83 -0.98
C ALA A 70 -2.25 2.23 0.27
N ILE A 71 -2.07 1.32 1.24
CA ILE A 71 -1.25 1.55 2.43
C ILE A 71 0.18 1.91 2.02
N ALA A 72 0.79 1.15 1.09
CA ALA A 72 2.12 1.47 0.60
C ALA A 72 2.21 2.91 0.05
N ILE A 73 1.26 3.32 -0.78
CA ILE A 73 1.25 4.67 -1.37
C ILE A 73 1.11 5.74 -0.30
N HIS A 74 0.18 5.58 0.64
CA HIS A 74 -0.01 6.55 1.73
C HIS A 74 1.29 6.71 2.55
N ILE A 75 1.87 5.59 2.98
CA ILE A 75 3.08 5.61 3.81
C ILE A 75 4.28 6.20 3.05
N LEU A 76 4.37 5.98 1.72
CA LEU A 76 5.38 6.62 0.90
C LEU A 76 5.25 8.14 0.84
N PHE A 77 4.03 8.70 0.82
CA PHE A 77 3.85 10.15 0.98
C PHE A 77 4.34 10.62 2.35
N ASP A 78 3.99 9.89 3.40
CA ASP A 78 4.33 10.21 4.78
C ASP A 78 5.82 10.10 5.11
N LEU A 79 6.59 9.40 4.28
CA LEU A 79 8.05 9.32 4.32
C LEU A 79 8.74 10.62 3.86
N PHE A 80 8.03 11.55 3.23
CA PHE A 80 8.58 12.83 2.78
C PHE A 80 7.86 14.04 3.38
N PRO A 81 7.78 14.16 4.71
CA PRO A 81 7.19 15.35 5.33
C PRO A 81 8.10 16.56 5.12
N ARG A 82 7.53 17.77 5.22
CA ARG A 82 8.31 19.02 5.16
C ARG A 82 9.38 19.08 6.26
N LYS A 83 9.04 18.63 7.46
CA LYS A 83 9.93 18.57 8.63
C LYS A 83 9.63 17.33 9.46
N TRP A 84 10.68 16.73 10.00
CA TRP A 84 10.59 15.55 10.87
C TRP A 84 10.46 15.96 12.34
N HIS A 85 9.29 16.44 12.73
CA HIS A 85 8.98 16.78 14.13
C HIS A 85 7.49 16.59 14.45
N GLY A 86 7.15 16.52 15.73
CA GLY A 86 5.77 16.57 16.21
C GLY A 86 4.89 15.46 15.61
N GLY A 87 3.86 15.86 14.86
CA GLY A 87 2.92 14.94 14.20
C GLY A 87 3.53 14.13 13.05
N ALA A 88 4.72 14.47 12.56
CA ALA A 88 5.38 13.72 11.49
C ALA A 88 6.04 12.41 11.98
N LEU A 89 6.20 12.26 13.30
CA LEU A 89 6.86 11.13 13.94
C LEU A 89 5.85 10.05 14.32
N LEU A 90 6.25 8.79 14.17
CA LEU A 90 5.44 7.63 14.53
C LEU A 90 5.05 7.66 16.02
N LYS A 91 3.82 7.23 16.32
CA LYS A 91 3.25 7.19 17.67
C LYS A 91 2.89 5.77 18.03
N ILE A 92 3.31 5.34 19.22
CA ILE A 92 2.80 4.10 19.83
C ILE A 92 1.61 4.49 20.71
N PRO A 93 0.41 3.93 20.46
CA PRO A 93 -0.76 4.20 21.28
C PRO A 93 -0.58 3.69 22.71
N PHE A 94 -1.49 4.10 23.60
CA PHE A 94 -1.58 3.70 25.02
C PHE A 94 -0.48 4.22 25.96
N ASN A 95 0.77 4.39 25.49
CA ASN A 95 1.88 4.84 26.33
C ASN A 95 2.39 6.27 25.99
N GLY A 96 1.73 6.96 25.06
CA GLY A 96 2.09 8.34 24.68
C GLY A 96 3.46 8.47 23.99
N ILE A 97 4.04 7.37 23.51
CA ILE A 97 5.45 7.34 23.07
C ILE A 97 5.64 8.08 21.73
N THR A 98 6.62 8.98 21.79
CA THR A 98 7.40 9.65 20.74
C THR A 98 8.43 8.81 19.97
N CYS A 99 8.18 8.16 18.83
CA CYS A 99 9.31 7.52 18.13
C CYS A 99 10.29 8.56 17.56
N SER A 100 11.58 8.20 17.46
CA SER A 100 12.58 9.04 16.81
C SER A 100 12.32 9.15 15.29
N LYS A 101 12.96 10.12 14.65
CA LYS A 101 12.92 10.31 13.20
C LYS A 101 13.44 9.07 12.46
N GLU A 102 14.53 8.50 12.95
CA GLU A 102 15.22 7.36 12.36
C GLU A 102 14.34 6.10 12.45
N THR A 103 13.74 5.85 13.62
CA THR A 103 12.79 4.75 13.83
C THR A 103 11.54 4.94 12.96
N THR A 104 11.00 6.15 12.87
CA THR A 104 9.83 6.44 12.04
C THR A 104 10.12 6.16 10.57
N LYS A 105 11.26 6.62 10.06
CA LYS A 105 11.67 6.37 8.67
C LYS A 105 11.84 4.89 8.38
N LEU A 106 12.55 4.17 9.25
CA LEU A 106 12.75 2.73 9.09
C LEU A 106 11.41 1.99 9.06
N PHE A 107 10.50 2.34 9.97
CA PHE A 107 9.17 1.76 10.04
C PHE A 107 8.32 2.04 8.78
N PHE A 108 8.34 3.27 8.26
CA PHE A 108 7.64 3.63 7.03
C PHE A 108 8.21 2.94 5.79
N ILE A 109 9.54 2.82 5.70
CA ILE A 109 10.21 2.06 4.63
C ILE A 109 9.80 0.59 4.70
N ALA A 110 9.92 -0.03 5.88
CA ALA A 110 9.55 -1.43 6.08
C ALA A 110 8.07 -1.68 5.75
N THR A 111 7.17 -0.82 6.26
CA THR A 111 5.73 -0.91 5.96
C THR A 111 5.46 -0.79 4.47
N SER A 112 6.10 0.16 3.77
CA SER A 112 5.92 0.33 2.33
C SER A 112 6.38 -0.90 1.56
N LEU A 113 7.56 -1.45 1.89
CA LEU A 113 8.11 -2.65 1.26
C LEU A 113 7.21 -3.87 1.47
N ILE A 114 6.81 -4.13 2.72
CA ILE A 114 5.92 -5.25 3.07
C ILE A 114 4.58 -5.07 2.36
N SER A 115 4.02 -3.86 2.33
CA SER A 115 2.70 -3.63 1.74
C SER A 115 2.70 -3.78 0.22
N VAL A 116 3.75 -3.34 -0.49
CA VAL A 116 3.91 -3.61 -1.94
C VAL A 116 4.08 -5.12 -2.18
N PHE A 117 4.92 -5.78 -1.38
CA PHE A 117 5.14 -7.22 -1.49
C PHE A 117 3.84 -8.01 -1.32
N LEU A 118 3.08 -7.75 -0.24
CA LEU A 118 1.81 -8.42 0.03
C LEU A 118 0.80 -8.17 -1.09
N ALA A 119 0.71 -6.94 -1.61
CA ALA A 119 -0.18 -6.64 -2.73
C ALA A 119 0.13 -7.52 -3.95
N LEU A 120 1.39 -7.59 -4.37
CA LEU A 120 1.81 -8.36 -5.54
C LEU A 120 1.76 -9.88 -5.29
N PHE A 121 2.08 -10.32 -4.08
CA PHE A 121 2.05 -11.73 -3.71
C PHE A 121 0.66 -12.33 -3.92
N TYR A 122 -0.38 -11.61 -3.47
CA TYR A 122 -1.79 -12.02 -3.59
C TYR A 122 -2.42 -11.73 -4.97
N MET A 123 -1.72 -11.06 -5.89
CA MET A 123 -2.21 -10.97 -7.27
C MET A 123 -2.04 -12.30 -7.99
N THR A 124 -3.08 -12.66 -8.75
CA THR A 124 -3.14 -13.92 -9.51
C THR A 124 -3.24 -13.69 -11.02
N ASP A 125 -3.71 -12.52 -11.44
CA ASP A 125 -3.88 -12.15 -12.84
C ASP A 125 -3.12 -10.85 -13.14
N ILE A 126 -2.42 -10.81 -14.28
CA ILE A 126 -1.67 -9.63 -14.73
C ILE A 126 -2.56 -8.40 -14.95
N LYS A 127 -3.85 -8.58 -15.23
CA LYS A 127 -4.81 -7.47 -15.33
C LYS A 127 -5.00 -6.77 -14.00
N GLU A 128 -4.90 -7.46 -12.87
CA GLU A 128 -4.92 -6.85 -11.53
C GLU A 128 -3.71 -5.94 -11.34
N TYR A 129 -2.54 -6.40 -11.78
CA TYR A 129 -1.29 -5.65 -11.73
C TYR A 129 -1.42 -4.30 -12.46
N PHE A 130 -1.86 -4.34 -13.72
CA PHE A 130 -2.04 -3.13 -14.53
C PHE A 130 -3.15 -2.23 -13.99
N PHE A 131 -4.24 -2.82 -13.48
CA PHE A 131 -5.35 -2.07 -12.91
C PHE A 131 -4.92 -1.30 -11.64
N VAL A 132 -4.21 -1.95 -10.72
CA VAL A 132 -3.67 -1.30 -9.53
C VAL A 132 -2.62 -0.25 -9.91
N LEU A 133 -1.76 -0.51 -10.89
CA LEU A 133 -0.79 0.47 -11.37
C LEU A 133 -1.48 1.73 -11.93
N PHE A 134 -2.53 1.55 -12.73
CA PHE A 134 -3.36 2.64 -13.24
C PHE A 134 -4.02 3.44 -12.11
N PHE A 135 -4.66 2.77 -11.15
CA PHE A 135 -5.28 3.44 -10.00
C PHE A 135 -4.26 4.20 -9.13
N SER A 136 -3.08 3.60 -8.93
CA SER A 136 -1.98 4.23 -8.20
C SER A 136 -1.54 5.54 -8.87
N PHE A 137 -1.42 5.53 -10.20
CA PHE A 137 -1.10 6.71 -10.99
C PHE A 137 -2.15 7.82 -10.83
N LEU A 138 -3.45 7.48 -10.89
CA LEU A 138 -4.54 8.45 -10.65
C LEU A 138 -4.44 9.08 -9.25
N ILE A 139 -4.07 8.30 -8.25
CA ILE A 139 -3.93 8.77 -6.87
C ILE A 139 -2.72 9.69 -6.71
N PHE A 140 -1.58 9.37 -7.34
CA PHE A 140 -0.43 10.28 -7.39
C PHE A 140 -0.78 11.62 -8.05
N ILE A 141 -1.53 11.61 -9.16
CA ILE A 141 -2.03 12.85 -9.80
C ILE A 141 -2.93 13.63 -8.84
N LYS A 142 -3.91 12.97 -8.21
CA LYS A 142 -4.85 13.62 -7.29
C LYS A 142 -4.14 14.24 -6.09
N LYS A 143 -3.19 13.52 -5.48
CA LYS A 143 -2.43 13.96 -4.31
C LYS A 143 -1.44 15.09 -4.62
N ARG A 144 -1.06 15.32 -5.89
CA ARG A 144 -0.21 16.45 -6.32
C ARG A 144 -0.68 17.82 -5.84
N LYS A 145 -2.00 18.01 -5.73
CA LYS A 145 -2.58 19.28 -5.27
C LYS A 145 -2.40 19.55 -3.77
N TYR A 146 -2.12 18.51 -2.99
CA TYR A 146 -2.13 18.56 -1.52
C TYR A 146 -0.75 18.28 -0.91
N GLU A 147 0.07 17.50 -1.62
CA GLU A 147 1.36 17.01 -1.13
C GLU A 147 2.53 17.73 -1.80
N ASN A 148 3.56 18.09 -1.02
CA ASN A 148 4.71 18.82 -1.53
C ASN A 148 5.72 17.93 -2.28
N ALA A 149 5.71 16.64 -1.98
CA ALA A 149 6.63 15.67 -2.55
C ALA A 149 5.83 14.51 -3.15
N THR A 150 5.43 14.65 -4.42
CA THR A 150 4.66 13.60 -5.13
C THR A 150 5.52 12.76 -6.05
N ILE A 151 6.54 13.38 -6.65
CA ILE A 151 7.45 12.72 -7.58
C ILE A 151 8.24 11.62 -6.86
N LYS A 152 8.78 11.89 -5.66
CA LYS A 152 9.58 10.90 -4.91
C LYS A 152 8.76 9.65 -4.53
N PRO A 153 7.58 9.75 -3.89
CA PRO A 153 6.70 8.60 -3.66
C PRO A 153 6.35 7.84 -4.93
N ALA A 154 6.00 8.55 -6.01
CA ALA A 154 5.60 7.92 -7.27
C ALA A 154 6.74 7.11 -7.88
N ILE A 155 7.95 7.66 -7.92
CA ILE A 155 9.14 6.96 -8.44
C ILE A 155 9.44 5.73 -7.59
N ILE A 156 9.45 5.86 -6.26
CA ILE A 156 9.76 4.74 -5.37
C ILE A 156 8.71 3.63 -5.49
N PHE A 157 7.42 3.98 -5.46
CA PHE A 157 6.34 3.01 -5.64
C PHE A 157 6.47 2.30 -6.99
N THR A 158 6.62 3.05 -8.08
CA THR A 158 6.72 2.50 -9.44
C THR A 158 7.92 1.58 -9.56
N PHE A 159 9.09 1.99 -9.04
CA PHE A 159 10.29 1.17 -9.06
C PHE A 159 10.09 -0.16 -8.29
N LEU A 160 9.61 -0.10 -7.05
CA LEU A 160 9.35 -1.30 -6.25
C LEU A 160 8.33 -2.22 -6.92
N TYR A 161 7.25 -1.63 -7.45
CA TYR A 161 6.17 -2.35 -8.09
C TYR A 161 6.58 -2.99 -9.43
N LEU A 162 7.51 -2.37 -10.17
CA LEU A 162 8.10 -2.94 -11.38
C LEU A 162 9.06 -4.10 -11.04
N VAL A 163 10.01 -3.88 -10.12
CA VAL A 163 10.99 -4.91 -9.72
C VAL A 163 10.27 -6.17 -9.23
N LEU A 164 9.37 -6.01 -8.26
CA LEU A 164 8.62 -7.15 -7.71
C LEU A 164 7.60 -7.72 -8.73
N GLY A 165 7.03 -6.87 -9.59
CA GLY A 165 6.14 -7.30 -10.67
C GLY A 165 6.83 -8.21 -11.68
N VAL A 166 8.03 -7.86 -12.12
CA VAL A 166 8.85 -8.67 -13.03
C VAL A 166 9.20 -10.02 -12.41
N LEU A 167 9.50 -10.05 -11.10
CA LEU A 167 9.75 -11.30 -10.38
C LEU A 167 8.49 -12.17 -10.23
N LYS A 168 7.30 -11.56 -10.14
CA LYS A 168 6.03 -12.26 -9.95
C LYS A 168 5.42 -12.77 -11.25
N PHE A 169 5.46 -11.98 -12.33
CA PHE A 169 4.76 -12.26 -13.57
C PHE A 169 5.73 -12.50 -14.73
N GLU A 170 5.77 -13.75 -15.22
CA GLU A 170 6.62 -14.15 -16.34
C GLU A 170 6.41 -13.28 -17.60
N ILE A 171 5.18 -12.84 -17.85
CA ILE A 171 4.86 -11.93 -18.97
C ILE A 171 5.65 -10.63 -18.88
N LEU A 172 5.77 -10.03 -17.69
CA LEU A 172 6.54 -8.80 -17.49
C LEU A 172 8.04 -9.03 -17.70
N PHE A 173 8.55 -10.17 -17.23
CA PHE A 173 9.94 -10.56 -17.47
C PHE A 173 10.24 -10.74 -18.97
N LYS A 174 9.36 -11.41 -19.72
CA LYS A 174 9.48 -11.57 -21.18
C LYS A 174 9.45 -10.22 -21.91
N LEU A 175 8.54 -9.32 -21.52
CA LEU A 175 8.48 -7.97 -22.08
C LEU A 175 9.77 -7.19 -21.83
N LEU A 176 10.33 -7.28 -20.62
CA LEU A 176 11.60 -6.62 -20.29
C LEU A 176 12.75 -7.17 -21.14
N LYS A 177 12.85 -8.49 -21.28
CA LYS A 177 13.85 -9.16 -22.12
C LYS A 177 13.71 -8.83 -23.61
N GLY A 178 12.51 -8.45 -24.08
CA GLY A 178 12.33 -8.02 -25.48
C GLY A 178 12.81 -6.59 -25.76
N ILE A 179 13.07 -5.79 -24.73
CA ILE A 179 13.52 -4.39 -24.83
C ILE A 179 15.05 -4.28 -24.78
N PHE A 180 15.72 -5.21 -24.11
CA PHE A 180 17.18 -5.27 -23.95
C PHE A 180 17.79 -6.41 -24.76
#